data_AF-A6DJM1-F1
#
_entry.id   AF-A6DJM1-F1
#
_cell.length_a   1.000
_cell.length_b   1.000
_cell.length_c   1.000
_cell.angle_alpha   90.00
_cell.angle_beta   90.00
_cell.angle_gamma   90.00
#
_symmetry.space_group_name_H-M   'P 1'
#
loop_
_entity.id
_entity.type
_entity.pdbx_description
1 polymer ?
#
loop_
_entity_poly.entity_id
_entity_poly.type
_entity_poly.pdbx_seq_one_letter_code
_entity_poly.pdbx_strand_id
1 'polypeptide(L)'
;MRKILIPTIALAAIIVSYNLMQKNPIKQNEPSAKSNTNKIDDNSAIVNIDNTSLKQSEDSSKTSSINNKSANPAGTAYAKTNYKALEEGYGLTPATTNQEIAASPQLASAVEAAKDPKENATQLSLLAKPLPFEKNRYLNDKEYKKQYLSTAEPARVYQSDSSSKYTLKRLSHYYQEVEQGNFTHIVVQGEPNMPISLTSLDLGKLGNGLTHQTIEADINGEAKFTFYGMPGTIADTKLLASGPTCKGQLKFIVNTTFKK
;
A
#
# COMPACT_ATOMS: atom_id res chain seq x y z
N MET A 1 -32.06 59.71 18.06
CA MET A 1 -30.81 59.80 18.85
C MET A 1 -30.86 58.81 20.00
N ARG A 2 -30.18 57.67 19.88
CA ARG A 2 -29.89 56.74 20.97
C ARG A 2 -28.45 56.25 20.77
N LYS A 3 -27.54 56.74 21.61
CA LYS A 3 -26.18 56.21 21.76
C LYS A 3 -26.27 55.14 22.85
N ILE A 4 -25.91 53.90 22.54
CA ILE A 4 -25.66 52.86 23.54
C ILE A 4 -24.28 52.26 23.25
N LEU A 5 -23.59 52.07 24.37
CA LEU A 5 -22.18 51.93 24.64
C LEU A 5 -21.65 50.55 24.21
N ILE A 6 -20.50 50.51 23.53
CA ILE A 6 -19.72 49.29 23.27
C ILE A 6 -18.70 49.15 24.41
N PRO A 7 -18.64 48.01 25.14
CA PRO A 7 -17.48 47.70 25.96
C PRO A 7 -16.42 46.97 25.12
N THR A 8 -15.36 47.71 24.82
CA THR A 8 -14.00 47.22 24.55
C THR A 8 -13.49 46.40 25.73
N ILE A 9 -13.19 45.11 25.53
CA ILE A 9 -12.29 44.34 26.40
C ILE A 9 -11.20 43.73 25.52
N ALA A 10 -9.98 44.20 25.78
CA ALA A 10 -8.68 43.74 25.26
C ALA A 10 -8.50 42.24 25.55
N LEU A 11 -7.97 41.40 24.65
CA LEU A 11 -6.64 41.38 24.03
C LEU A 11 -5.47 41.44 25.03
N ALA A 12 -5.30 40.40 25.85
CA ALA A 12 -4.03 40.10 26.53
C ALA A 12 -4.01 38.66 27.08
N ALA A 13 -3.55 37.68 26.30
CA ALA A 13 -2.99 36.41 26.79
C ALA A 13 -2.32 35.63 25.62
N ILE A 14 -1.32 36.23 25.00
CA ILE A 14 -0.31 35.52 24.21
C ILE A 14 1.03 35.99 24.79
N ILE A 15 1.97 35.05 24.96
CA ILE A 15 3.32 35.21 25.55
C ILE A 15 3.35 35.01 27.07
N VAL A 16 3.46 33.75 27.52
CA VAL A 16 4.46 33.22 28.50
C VAL A 16 4.24 31.71 28.58
N SER A 17 4.90 30.93 27.72
CA SER A 17 5.17 29.48 27.89
C SER A 17 6.22 29.01 26.86
N TYR A 18 7.24 29.84 26.62
CA TYR A 18 8.48 29.45 25.96
C TYR A 18 9.59 29.81 26.94
N ASN A 19 10.47 28.85 27.23
CA ASN A 19 11.51 28.84 28.27
C ASN A 19 11.08 28.25 29.62
N LEU A 20 10.99 26.92 29.68
CA LEU A 20 11.64 26.11 30.73
C LEU A 20 11.53 24.62 30.32
N MET A 21 12.62 24.05 29.81
CA MET A 21 13.01 22.62 29.87
C MET A 21 13.95 22.28 28.71
N GLN A 22 15.18 22.78 28.79
CA GLN A 22 16.34 22.05 28.30
C GLN A 22 17.30 21.88 29.47
N LYS A 23 17.54 20.62 29.86
CA LYS A 23 18.82 20.05 30.32
C LYS A 23 18.55 18.76 31.08
N ASN A 24 18.86 17.63 30.43
CA ASN A 24 19.55 16.49 31.04
C ASN A 24 19.91 15.48 29.94
N PRO A 25 21.19 15.35 29.54
CA PRO A 25 21.63 14.28 28.66
C PRO A 25 21.77 12.98 29.45
N ILE A 26 21.09 11.93 29.00
CA ILE A 26 21.27 10.56 29.49
C ILE A 26 22.55 10.01 28.87
N LYS A 27 23.50 9.60 29.73
CA LYS A 27 24.73 8.91 29.38
C LYS A 27 24.40 7.50 28.86
N GLN A 28 24.83 7.19 27.64
CA GLN A 28 24.95 5.81 27.16
C GLN A 28 26.28 5.22 27.63
N ASN A 29 26.23 4.06 28.28
CA ASN A 29 27.39 3.23 28.55
C ASN A 29 27.50 2.19 27.42
N GLU A 30 28.53 2.31 26.59
CA GLU A 30 29.03 1.21 25.75
C GLU A 30 30.19 0.49 26.49
N PRO A 31 30.29 -0.84 26.43
CA PRO A 31 31.54 -1.54 26.62
C PRO A 31 32.28 -1.72 25.28
N SER A 32 33.55 -1.38 25.34
CA SER A 32 34.61 -1.50 24.35
C SER A 32 34.73 -2.85 23.64
N ALA A 33 34.96 -2.83 22.32
CA ALA A 33 35.75 -3.85 21.62
C ALA A 33 36.54 -3.25 20.45
N LYS A 34 37.78 -3.72 20.32
CA LYS A 34 38.94 -3.15 19.63
C LYS A 34 38.80 -3.00 18.11
N SER A 35 39.37 -1.90 17.63
CA SER A 35 39.73 -1.59 16.24
C SER A 35 40.94 -2.41 15.78
N ASN A 36 40.88 -2.91 14.54
CA ASN A 36 42.06 -3.20 13.72
C ASN A 36 41.89 -2.45 12.40
N THR A 37 42.77 -1.47 12.18
CA THR A 37 42.90 -0.66 10.98
C THR A 37 43.60 -1.42 9.86
N ASN A 38 43.09 -1.33 8.64
CA ASN A 38 43.91 -1.30 7.44
C ASN A 38 43.38 -0.20 6.51
N LYS A 39 44.26 0.77 6.21
CA LYS A 39 44.15 1.78 5.14
C LYS A 39 43.99 1.09 3.77
N ILE A 40 43.37 1.79 2.82
CA ILE A 40 43.99 2.23 1.56
C ILE A 40 42.99 3.15 0.81
N ASP A 41 43.39 4.42 0.74
CA ASP A 41 43.37 5.41 -0.34
C ASP A 41 42.13 5.73 -1.20
N ASP A 42 41.89 7.05 -1.25
CA ASP A 42 41.05 7.82 -2.16
C ASP A 42 41.41 7.60 -3.64
N ASN A 43 40.39 7.57 -4.51
CA ASN A 43 40.40 8.38 -5.73
C ASN A 43 38.99 8.54 -6.30
N SER A 44 38.61 9.80 -6.45
CA SER A 44 37.44 10.32 -7.16
C SER A 44 37.45 10.01 -8.65
N ALA A 45 36.33 9.54 -9.20
CA ALA A 45 36.02 9.74 -10.61
C ALA A 45 34.51 9.81 -10.87
N ILE A 46 34.13 10.95 -11.44
CA ILE A 46 32.84 11.30 -12.04
C ILE A 46 32.58 10.35 -13.23
N VAL A 47 31.37 9.82 -13.38
CA VAL A 47 30.95 9.14 -14.62
C VAL A 47 29.63 9.75 -15.11
N ASN A 48 29.76 10.54 -16.17
CA ASN A 48 28.69 10.93 -17.09
C ASN A 48 28.13 9.67 -17.76
N ILE A 49 26.80 9.52 -17.78
CA ILE A 49 26.12 8.52 -18.59
C ILE A 49 25.60 9.23 -19.84
N ASP A 50 26.42 9.21 -20.90
CA ASP A 50 25.99 9.61 -22.23
C ASP A 50 25.47 8.39 -23.01
N ASN A 51 24.31 8.57 -23.60
CA ASN A 51 23.66 7.65 -24.53
C ASN A 51 24.55 7.37 -25.73
N THR A 52 24.94 6.10 -25.94
CA THR A 52 25.41 5.64 -27.25
C THR A 52 24.72 4.35 -27.66
N SER A 53 23.98 4.48 -28.76
CA SER A 53 23.42 3.42 -29.59
C SER A 53 24.50 2.39 -29.97
N LEU A 54 24.29 1.13 -29.59
CA LEU A 54 25.10 0.01 -30.07
C LEU A 54 24.36 -0.73 -31.18
N LYS A 55 24.90 -0.56 -32.39
CA LYS A 55 24.60 -1.30 -33.60
C LYS A 55 24.80 -2.80 -33.40
N GLN A 56 23.92 -3.56 -34.04
CA GLN A 56 24.04 -5.00 -34.24
C GLN A 56 25.38 -5.33 -34.92
N SER A 57 26.13 -6.26 -34.32
CA SER A 57 27.15 -7.05 -35.00
C SER A 57 26.68 -8.50 -35.02
N GLU A 58 26.31 -8.97 -36.21
CA GLU A 58 26.23 -10.38 -36.52
C GLU A 58 27.64 -10.97 -36.41
N ASP A 59 27.85 -11.88 -35.45
CA ASP A 59 28.83 -12.94 -35.65
C ASP A 59 28.35 -14.23 -35.01
N SER A 60 28.59 -15.29 -35.74
CA SER A 60 27.90 -16.56 -35.70
C SER A 60 28.74 -17.61 -34.98
N SER A 61 28.03 -18.58 -34.39
CA SER A 61 28.53 -19.90 -33.99
C SER A 61 29.35 -20.00 -32.67
N LYS A 62 28.60 -20.15 -31.57
CA LYS A 62 28.80 -21.27 -30.61
C LYS A 62 27.61 -21.32 -29.66
N THR A 63 26.46 -21.72 -30.21
CA THR A 63 25.32 -22.16 -29.41
C THR A 63 25.71 -23.50 -28.78
N SER A 64 26.18 -23.48 -27.53
CA SER A 64 26.02 -24.64 -26.65
C SER A 64 24.53 -24.78 -26.39
N SER A 65 23.83 -25.42 -27.32
CA SER A 65 22.44 -25.84 -27.15
C SER A 65 22.43 -26.86 -26.02
N ILE A 66 22.23 -26.39 -24.79
CA ILE A 66 21.80 -27.26 -23.70
C ILE A 66 20.43 -27.75 -24.14
N ASN A 67 20.41 -28.97 -24.69
CA ASN A 67 19.21 -29.73 -25.01
C ASN A 67 18.49 -30.04 -23.70
N ASN A 68 17.82 -29.05 -23.13
CA ASN A 68 16.79 -29.25 -22.12
C ASN A 68 15.55 -29.79 -22.82
N LYS A 69 15.64 -31.01 -23.34
CA LYS A 69 14.45 -31.82 -23.55
C LYS A 69 13.87 -32.07 -22.17
N SER A 70 12.87 -31.27 -21.77
CA SER A 70 12.03 -31.61 -20.63
C SER A 70 11.52 -33.03 -20.85
N ALA A 71 12.01 -33.97 -20.04
CA ALA A 71 11.65 -35.39 -20.09
C ALA A 71 10.18 -35.63 -19.71
N ASN A 72 9.46 -34.58 -19.30
CA ASN A 72 8.06 -34.62 -18.97
C ASN A 72 7.23 -33.98 -20.10
N PRO A 73 6.35 -34.74 -20.79
CA PRO A 73 5.36 -34.20 -21.72
C PRO A 73 4.47 -33.12 -21.09
N ALA A 74 4.21 -33.20 -19.78
CA ALA A 74 3.50 -32.15 -19.05
C ALA A 74 4.34 -30.87 -18.91
N GLY A 75 5.67 -30.99 -18.76
CA GLY A 75 6.57 -29.83 -18.69
C GLY A 75 6.74 -29.12 -20.04
N THR A 76 6.76 -29.86 -21.15
CA THR A 76 6.75 -29.27 -22.49
C THR A 76 5.38 -28.70 -22.88
N ALA A 77 4.27 -29.31 -22.43
CA ALA A 77 2.95 -28.72 -22.54
C ALA A 77 2.83 -27.42 -21.72
N TYR A 78 3.37 -27.40 -20.49
CA TYR A 78 3.40 -26.22 -19.62
C TYR A 78 4.26 -25.09 -20.19
N ALA A 79 5.42 -25.42 -20.78
CA ALA A 79 6.25 -24.46 -21.48
C ALA A 79 5.54 -23.86 -22.70
N LYS A 80 4.77 -24.66 -23.46
CA LYS A 80 3.94 -24.16 -24.56
C LYS A 80 2.78 -23.27 -24.09
N THR A 81 2.20 -23.53 -22.91
CA THR A 81 1.17 -22.64 -22.33
C THR A 81 1.74 -21.33 -21.79
N ASN A 82 2.99 -21.29 -21.34
CA ASN A 82 3.64 -20.03 -20.90
C ASN A 82 3.79 -19.01 -22.05
N TYR A 83 4.02 -19.47 -23.29
CA TYR A 83 4.05 -18.57 -24.45
C TYR A 83 2.66 -18.02 -24.78
N LYS A 84 1.63 -18.87 -24.67
CA LYS A 84 0.24 -18.45 -24.89
C LYS A 84 -0.22 -17.42 -23.85
N ALA A 85 0.18 -17.59 -22.59
CA ALA A 85 -0.09 -16.61 -21.53
C ALA A 85 0.54 -15.24 -21.83
N LEU A 86 1.80 -15.20 -22.28
CA LEU A 86 2.45 -13.94 -22.68
C LEU A 86 1.83 -13.32 -23.94
N GLU A 87 1.51 -14.12 -24.96
CA GLU A 87 0.87 -13.68 -26.21
C GLU A 87 -0.55 -13.14 -25.98
N GLU A 88 -1.30 -13.74 -25.05
CA GLU A 88 -2.65 -13.32 -24.66
C GLU A 88 -2.63 -12.21 -23.59
N GLY A 89 -1.45 -11.70 -23.21
CA GLY A 89 -1.28 -10.57 -22.29
C GLY A 89 -1.49 -10.89 -20.81
N TYR A 90 -1.46 -12.17 -20.41
CA TYR A 90 -1.52 -12.55 -19.01
C TYR A 90 -0.27 -12.12 -18.25
N GLY A 91 -0.48 -11.67 -17.02
CA GLY A 91 0.59 -11.23 -16.14
C GLY A 91 1.16 -9.85 -16.47
N LEU A 92 0.67 -9.18 -17.53
CA LEU A 92 1.00 -7.78 -17.81
C LEU A 92 0.19 -6.86 -16.89
N THR A 93 0.73 -6.60 -15.70
CA THR A 93 0.26 -5.46 -14.91
C THR A 93 0.86 -4.20 -15.55
N PRO A 94 0.03 -3.26 -16.06
CA PRO A 94 0.56 -2.03 -16.64
C PRO A 94 1.41 -1.30 -15.58
N ALA A 95 2.53 -0.74 -16.04
CA ALA A 95 3.39 0.05 -15.17
C ALA A 95 2.58 1.22 -14.58
N THR A 96 2.81 1.48 -13.29
CA THR A 96 2.21 2.63 -12.62
C THR A 96 2.73 3.92 -13.23
N THR A 97 1.82 4.82 -13.59
CA THR A 97 2.16 6.13 -14.16
C THR A 97 2.36 7.20 -13.09
N ASN A 98 3.11 8.25 -13.41
CA ASN A 98 3.26 9.40 -12.50
C ASN A 98 1.92 10.09 -12.19
N GLN A 99 0.97 10.08 -13.14
CA GLN A 99 -0.39 10.60 -12.88
C GLN A 99 -1.13 9.77 -11.83
N GLU A 100 -1.03 8.44 -11.89
CA GLU A 100 -1.65 7.56 -10.89
C GLU A 100 -1.02 7.74 -9.51
N ILE A 101 0.31 7.86 -9.43
CA ILE A 101 1.03 8.13 -8.17
C ILE A 101 0.54 9.45 -7.56
N ALA A 102 0.44 10.51 -8.36
CA ALA A 102 -0.02 11.81 -7.89
C ALA A 102 -1.50 11.81 -7.44
N ALA A 103 -2.33 10.94 -8.04
CA ALA A 103 -3.75 10.83 -7.72
C ALA A 103 -4.05 10.05 -6.42
N SER A 104 -3.10 9.27 -5.91
CA SER A 104 -3.29 8.37 -4.77
C SER A 104 -2.20 8.53 -3.72
N PRO A 105 -2.49 9.19 -2.57
CA PRO A 105 -1.52 9.34 -1.50
C PRO A 105 -0.97 7.99 -0.99
N GLN A 106 -1.82 6.96 -0.93
CA GLN A 106 -1.40 5.61 -0.53
C GLN A 106 -0.43 4.99 -1.54
N LEU A 107 -0.67 5.18 -2.84
CA LEU A 107 0.26 4.71 -3.87
C LEU A 107 1.59 5.46 -3.79
N ALA A 108 1.57 6.79 -3.60
CA ALA A 108 2.77 7.57 -3.37
C ALA A 108 3.55 7.11 -2.13
N SER A 109 2.85 6.80 -1.03
CA SER A 109 3.44 6.22 0.18
C SER A 109 4.11 4.87 -0.10
N ALA A 110 3.46 3.96 -0.83
CA ALA A 110 4.05 2.67 -1.19
C ALA A 110 5.29 2.82 -2.10
N VAL A 111 5.25 3.74 -3.07
CA VAL A 111 6.38 4.03 -3.96
C VAL A 111 7.57 4.60 -3.18
N GLU A 112 7.32 5.50 -2.22
CA GLU A 112 8.39 6.02 -1.36
C GLU A 112 8.97 4.92 -0.46
N ALA A 113 8.12 4.10 0.15
CA ALA A 113 8.55 2.97 0.98
C ALA A 113 9.43 1.98 0.21
N ALA A 114 9.19 1.80 -1.09
CA ALA A 114 9.99 0.90 -1.92
C ALA A 114 11.45 1.36 -2.11
N LYS A 115 11.77 2.63 -1.83
CA LYS A 115 13.16 3.14 -1.87
C LYS A 115 13.98 2.68 -0.67
N ASP A 116 13.34 2.49 0.49
CA ASP A 116 13.93 1.91 1.69
C ASP A 116 12.96 0.89 2.33
N PRO A 117 12.89 -0.34 1.77
CA PRO A 117 11.94 -1.36 2.20
C PRO A 117 12.17 -1.85 3.63
N LYS A 118 13.41 -1.72 4.13
CA LYS A 118 13.78 -2.23 5.46
C LYS A 118 13.15 -1.38 6.55
N GLU A 119 13.22 -0.06 6.39
CA GLU A 119 12.65 0.88 7.35
C GLU A 119 11.13 1.08 7.15
N ASN A 120 10.60 0.74 5.98
CA ASN A 120 9.19 0.95 5.61
C ASN A 120 8.42 -0.35 5.34
N ALA A 121 8.83 -1.46 5.94
CA ALA A 121 8.26 -2.78 5.66
C ALA A 121 6.73 -2.86 5.88
N THR A 122 6.19 -2.10 6.84
CA THR A 122 4.74 -2.03 7.13
C THR A 122 3.91 -1.51 5.96
N GLN A 123 4.54 -0.75 5.04
CA GLN A 123 3.86 -0.18 3.89
C GLN A 123 3.85 -1.11 2.67
N LEU A 124 4.67 -2.15 2.69
CA LEU A 124 4.89 -3.04 1.57
C LEU A 124 4.40 -4.48 1.83
N SER A 125 4.33 -4.90 3.09
CA SER A 125 4.13 -6.31 3.45
C SER A 125 2.95 -6.53 4.39
N LEU A 126 2.14 -7.55 4.07
CA LEU A 126 1.11 -8.09 4.95
C LEU A 126 1.66 -8.72 6.23
N LEU A 127 2.95 -9.09 6.24
CA LEU A 127 3.61 -9.75 7.37
C LEU A 127 4.20 -8.74 8.37
N ALA A 128 4.35 -7.48 7.97
CA ALA A 128 4.83 -6.44 8.83
C ALA A 128 3.67 -5.86 9.65
N LYS A 129 3.80 -5.92 10.98
CA LYS A 129 2.73 -5.50 11.89
C LYS A 129 2.54 -3.97 11.82
N PRO A 130 1.31 -3.48 11.55
CA PRO A 130 1.02 -2.05 11.54
C PRO A 130 1.09 -1.46 12.96
N LEU A 131 1.28 -0.15 13.05
CA LEU A 131 1.22 0.55 14.34
C LEU A 131 -0.18 0.40 14.97
N PRO A 132 -0.29 0.35 16.31
CA PRO A 132 -1.58 0.31 16.98
C PRO A 132 -2.48 1.49 16.58
N PHE A 133 -3.77 1.23 16.37
CA PHE A 133 -4.72 2.28 16.02
C PHE A 133 -5.12 3.13 17.24
N GLU A 134 -4.87 4.44 17.17
CA GLU A 134 -5.26 5.39 18.21
C GLU A 134 -6.60 6.07 17.88
N LYS A 135 -7.73 5.48 18.32
CA LYS A 135 -9.08 5.99 18.00
C LYS A 135 -9.31 7.46 18.40
N ASN A 136 -8.90 7.83 19.61
CA ASN A 136 -9.07 9.21 20.10
C ASN A 136 -8.26 10.20 19.27
N ARG A 137 -7.06 9.80 18.84
CA ARG A 137 -6.21 10.63 17.99
C ARG A 137 -6.80 10.73 16.58
N TYR A 138 -7.29 9.63 16.01
CA TYR A 138 -8.00 9.63 14.72
C TYR A 138 -9.16 10.63 14.66
N LEU A 139 -9.92 10.74 15.75
CA LEU A 139 -11.07 11.66 15.82
C LEU A 139 -10.67 13.13 16.00
N ASN A 140 -9.60 13.40 16.74
CA ASN A 140 -9.29 14.75 17.24
C ASN A 140 -8.06 15.40 16.59
N ASP A 141 -7.15 14.61 16.02
CA ASP A 141 -5.92 15.06 15.36
C ASP A 141 -6.05 14.87 13.85
N LYS A 142 -6.25 15.99 13.14
CA LYS A 142 -6.42 16.02 11.68
C LYS A 142 -5.19 15.51 10.95
N GLU A 143 -3.98 15.76 11.46
CA GLU A 143 -2.76 15.33 10.81
C GLU A 143 -2.56 13.83 10.98
N TYR A 144 -2.85 13.28 12.17
CA TYR A 144 -2.84 11.83 12.36
C TYR A 144 -3.87 11.14 11.46
N LYS A 145 -5.10 11.66 11.38
CA LYS A 145 -6.13 11.11 10.48
C LYS A 145 -5.68 11.16 9.01
N LYS A 146 -5.16 12.30 8.56
CA LYS A 146 -4.65 12.48 7.20
C LYS A 146 -3.51 11.50 6.91
N GLN A 147 -2.52 11.42 7.81
CA GLN A 147 -1.40 10.49 7.69
C GLN A 147 -1.90 9.06 7.59
N TYR A 148 -2.75 8.63 8.53
CA TYR A 148 -3.32 7.28 8.56
C TYR A 148 -4.00 6.93 7.23
N LEU A 149 -4.88 7.79 6.70
CA LEU A 149 -5.57 7.55 5.44
C LEU A 149 -4.68 7.70 4.20
N SER A 150 -3.53 8.37 4.31
CA SER A 150 -2.57 8.54 3.21
C SER A 150 -1.50 7.46 3.14
N THR A 151 -1.26 6.71 4.21
CA THR A 151 -0.22 5.67 4.23
C THR A 151 -0.77 4.35 3.70
N ALA A 152 -0.05 3.74 2.75
CA ALA A 152 -0.27 2.35 2.37
C ALA A 152 0.15 1.44 3.52
N GLU A 153 -0.75 0.62 4.06
CA GLU A 153 -0.43 -0.40 5.06
C GLU A 153 -1.36 -1.62 4.88
N PRO A 154 -0.93 -2.65 4.14
CA PRO A 154 -1.78 -3.80 3.82
C PRO A 154 -2.21 -4.59 5.06
N ALA A 155 -1.35 -4.68 6.07
CA ALA A 155 -1.61 -5.47 7.27
C ALA A 155 -2.67 -4.89 8.21
N ARG A 156 -3.18 -3.66 7.95
CA ARG A 156 -4.32 -3.08 8.71
C ARG A 156 -5.59 -3.92 8.59
N VAL A 157 -5.70 -4.75 7.56
CA VAL A 157 -6.78 -5.72 7.43
C VAL A 157 -6.84 -6.74 8.57
N TYR A 158 -5.74 -6.93 9.32
CA TYR A 158 -5.69 -7.78 10.51
C TYR A 158 -6.00 -7.04 11.82
N GLN A 159 -6.15 -5.71 11.78
CA GLN A 159 -6.55 -4.92 12.93
C GLN A 159 -8.07 -4.94 13.06
N SER A 160 -8.55 -5.67 14.06
CA SER A 160 -9.94 -5.68 14.48
C SER A 160 -10.02 -5.53 16.00
N ASP A 161 -11.14 -4.99 16.49
CA ASP A 161 -11.40 -4.85 17.91
C ASP A 161 -12.51 -5.84 18.32
N SER A 162 -12.11 -6.94 18.97
CA SER A 162 -13.03 -7.95 19.46
C SER A 162 -14.01 -7.44 20.51
N SER A 163 -13.67 -6.33 21.19
CA SER A 163 -14.50 -5.68 22.22
C SER A 163 -15.45 -4.62 21.66
N SER A 164 -15.34 -4.30 20.37
CA SER A 164 -16.17 -3.27 19.75
C SER A 164 -17.65 -3.63 19.74
N LYS A 165 -18.48 -2.61 19.98
CA LYS A 165 -19.94 -2.69 19.77
C LYS A 165 -20.33 -2.73 18.28
N TYR A 166 -19.45 -2.27 17.38
CA TYR A 166 -19.68 -2.32 15.95
C TYR A 166 -19.16 -3.64 15.39
N THR A 167 -20.01 -4.37 14.69
CA THR A 167 -19.61 -5.59 13.96
C THR A 167 -19.53 -5.24 12.48
N LEU A 168 -18.45 -5.62 11.82
CA LEU A 168 -18.31 -5.38 10.39
C LEU A 168 -19.35 -6.21 9.63
N LYS A 169 -20.14 -5.57 8.76
CA LYS A 169 -21.18 -6.22 7.97
C LYS A 169 -20.88 -6.12 6.48
N ARG A 170 -21.24 -7.17 5.77
CA ARG A 170 -21.17 -7.23 4.31
C ARG A 170 -22.43 -6.60 3.72
N LEU A 171 -22.28 -5.62 2.82
CA LEU A 171 -23.40 -5.03 2.07
C LEU A 171 -23.42 -5.50 0.61
N SER A 172 -22.27 -5.68 -0.04
CA SER A 172 -22.17 -6.29 -1.38
C SER A 172 -22.21 -7.82 -1.32
N HIS A 173 -22.42 -8.52 -2.43
CA HIS A 173 -22.40 -9.99 -2.42
C HIS A 173 -21.05 -10.56 -1.99
N TYR A 174 -21.09 -11.75 -1.35
CA TYR A 174 -19.89 -12.50 -0.96
C TYR A 174 -19.05 -12.90 -2.17
N TYR A 175 -19.72 -13.43 -3.20
CA TYR A 175 -19.15 -13.83 -4.47
C TYR A 175 -19.65 -12.86 -5.54
N GLN A 176 -18.73 -12.36 -6.36
CA GLN A 176 -19.02 -11.44 -7.45
C GLN A 176 -18.20 -11.83 -8.67
N GLU A 177 -18.69 -11.51 -9.86
CA GLU A 177 -17.95 -11.67 -11.10
C GLU A 177 -17.54 -10.30 -11.64
N VAL A 178 -16.38 -10.24 -12.26
CA VAL A 178 -15.91 -9.05 -12.97
C VAL A 178 -15.19 -9.50 -14.24
N GLU A 179 -15.56 -8.92 -15.37
CA GLU A 179 -14.81 -9.13 -16.60
C GLU A 179 -13.47 -8.39 -16.52
N GLN A 180 -12.41 -8.95 -17.12
CA GLN A 180 -11.11 -8.27 -17.19
C GLN A 180 -11.23 -6.88 -17.84
N GLY A 181 -10.56 -5.90 -17.23
CA GLY A 181 -10.63 -4.49 -17.61
C GLY A 181 -11.83 -3.73 -17.03
N ASN A 182 -12.82 -4.43 -16.45
CA ASN A 182 -13.94 -3.83 -15.73
C ASN A 182 -13.69 -3.81 -14.21
N PHE A 183 -14.66 -3.28 -13.47
CA PHE A 183 -14.62 -3.21 -12.02
C PHE A 183 -15.94 -3.66 -11.38
N THR A 184 -15.85 -4.07 -10.12
CA THR A 184 -16.99 -4.24 -9.22
C THR A 184 -16.79 -3.44 -7.93
N HIS A 185 -17.83 -3.32 -7.13
CA HIS A 185 -17.79 -2.65 -5.84
C HIS A 185 -17.88 -3.62 -4.67
N ILE A 186 -16.92 -3.51 -3.76
CA ILE A 186 -16.95 -4.19 -2.47
C ILE A 186 -17.46 -3.19 -1.45
N VAL A 187 -18.61 -3.50 -0.84
CA VAL A 187 -19.28 -2.59 0.08
C VAL A 187 -19.44 -3.28 1.43
N VAL A 188 -18.96 -2.61 2.47
CA VAL A 188 -19.04 -3.05 3.86
C VAL A 188 -19.57 -1.93 4.74
N GLN A 189 -20.16 -2.31 5.88
CA GLN A 189 -20.60 -1.39 6.91
C GLN A 189 -19.84 -1.64 8.21
N GLY A 190 -19.23 -0.60 8.77
CA GLY A 190 -18.55 -0.61 10.06
C GLY A 190 -19.02 0.51 10.98
N GLU A 191 -18.13 1.04 11.80
CA GLU A 191 -18.40 2.24 12.60
C GLU A 191 -18.41 3.49 11.69
N PRO A 192 -19.41 4.38 11.81
CA PRO A 192 -19.44 5.66 11.08
C PRO A 192 -18.17 6.50 11.26
N ASN A 193 -17.67 7.10 10.17
CA ASN A 193 -16.49 7.97 10.16
C ASN A 193 -15.21 7.31 10.72
N MET A 194 -15.11 5.99 10.62
CA MET A 194 -13.93 5.23 11.04
C MET A 194 -13.27 4.57 9.84
N PRO A 195 -11.96 4.29 9.91
CA PRO A 195 -11.26 3.68 8.79
C PRO A 195 -11.66 2.22 8.64
N ILE A 196 -11.81 1.80 7.39
CA ILE A 196 -12.00 0.42 6.98
C ILE A 196 -10.92 0.10 5.94
N SER A 197 -10.28 -1.05 6.09
CA SER A 197 -9.23 -1.55 5.21
C SER A 197 -9.75 -2.74 4.40
N LEU A 198 -9.45 -2.77 3.11
CA LEU A 198 -9.64 -3.91 2.23
C LEU A 198 -8.28 -4.33 1.67
N THR A 199 -8.00 -5.62 1.62
CA THR A 199 -6.81 -6.16 0.95
C THR A 199 -7.17 -7.35 0.09
N SER A 200 -6.67 -7.34 -1.14
CA SER A 200 -6.65 -8.48 -2.04
C SER A 200 -5.43 -9.36 -1.77
N LEU A 201 -5.65 -10.67 -1.71
CA LEU A 201 -4.63 -11.67 -1.39
C LEU A 201 -4.10 -12.41 -2.63
N ASP A 202 -4.81 -12.33 -3.76
CA ASP A 202 -4.53 -13.10 -4.97
C ASP A 202 -4.44 -12.19 -6.22
N LEU A 203 -3.72 -11.05 -6.11
CA LEU A 203 -3.56 -10.00 -7.15
C LEU A 203 -4.79 -9.07 -7.31
N GLY A 204 -4.98 -8.45 -8.48
CA GLY A 204 -5.97 -7.40 -8.72
C GLY A 204 -5.52 -5.99 -8.32
N LYS A 205 -6.42 -5.01 -8.46
CA LYS A 205 -6.15 -3.59 -8.20
C LYS A 205 -7.37 -2.94 -7.55
N LEU A 206 -7.17 -2.14 -6.51
CA LEU A 206 -8.20 -1.31 -5.89
C LEU A 206 -8.18 0.11 -6.48
N GLY A 207 -9.17 0.93 -6.11
CA GLY A 207 -9.33 2.31 -6.60
C GLY A 207 -8.12 3.22 -6.39
N ASN A 208 -7.27 2.92 -5.41
CA ASN A 208 -6.02 3.66 -5.14
C ASN A 208 -4.81 3.15 -5.94
N GLY A 209 -5.00 2.13 -6.79
CA GLY A 209 -3.97 1.53 -7.61
C GLY A 209 -3.13 0.42 -6.96
N LEU A 210 -3.42 0.05 -5.71
CA LEU A 210 -2.73 -0.99 -4.97
C LEU A 210 -3.62 -2.22 -4.78
N THR A 211 -3.07 -3.32 -4.26
CA THR A 211 -3.86 -4.50 -3.84
C THR A 211 -4.56 -4.28 -2.49
N HIS A 212 -4.30 -3.17 -1.81
CA HIS A 212 -4.86 -2.85 -0.51
C HIS A 212 -5.22 -1.38 -0.44
N GLN A 213 -6.26 -1.05 0.32
CA GLN A 213 -6.75 0.30 0.45
C GLN A 213 -7.39 0.50 1.82
N THR A 214 -7.08 1.61 2.48
CA THR A 214 -7.84 2.09 3.65
C THR A 214 -8.67 3.29 3.24
N ILE A 215 -9.97 3.30 3.54
CA ILE A 215 -10.82 4.49 3.37
C ILE A 215 -11.59 4.77 4.66
N GLU A 216 -12.01 6.01 4.83
CA GLU A 216 -12.97 6.35 5.88
C GLU A 216 -14.38 5.94 5.46
N ALA A 217 -15.08 5.25 6.36
CA ALA A 217 -16.49 4.96 6.20
C ALA A 217 -17.33 6.24 6.33
N ASP A 218 -18.44 6.33 5.62
CA ASP A 218 -19.31 7.50 5.63
C ASP A 218 -20.08 7.66 6.97
N ILE A 219 -21.03 8.60 6.99
CA ILE A 219 -21.89 8.87 8.16
C ILE A 219 -22.79 7.68 8.55
N ASN A 220 -23.06 6.76 7.61
CA ASN A 220 -23.81 5.53 7.84
C ASN A 220 -22.89 4.34 8.18
N GLY A 221 -21.57 4.55 8.20
CA GLY A 221 -20.57 3.51 8.37
C GLY A 221 -20.31 2.72 7.10
N GLU A 222 -20.77 3.15 5.92
CA GLU A 222 -20.51 2.49 4.65
C GLU A 222 -19.12 2.85 4.10
N ALA A 223 -18.34 1.83 3.75
CA ALA A 223 -17.12 1.97 2.98
C ALA A 223 -17.26 1.21 1.66
N LYS A 224 -17.13 1.94 0.54
CA LYS A 224 -17.24 1.43 -0.82
C LYS A 224 -15.86 1.42 -1.49
N PHE A 225 -15.37 0.23 -1.81
CA PHE A 225 -14.12 0.03 -2.53
C PHE A 225 -14.42 -0.35 -3.98
N THR A 226 -13.63 0.17 -4.91
CA THR A 226 -13.62 -0.29 -6.31
C THR A 226 -12.54 -1.34 -6.46
N PHE A 227 -12.90 -2.53 -6.96
CA PHE A 227 -11.97 -3.60 -7.30
C PHE A 227 -11.99 -3.82 -8.82
N TYR A 228 -10.82 -3.77 -9.44
CA TYR A 228 -10.64 -3.97 -10.88
C TYR A 228 -10.17 -5.40 -11.17
N GLY A 229 -10.85 -6.07 -12.08
CA GLY A 229 -10.39 -7.34 -12.66
C GLY A 229 -9.24 -7.06 -13.61
N MET A 230 -8.00 -7.15 -13.15
CA MET A 230 -6.83 -6.84 -13.97
C MET A 230 -6.53 -7.96 -14.97
N PRO A 231 -6.04 -7.65 -16.18
CA PRO A 231 -5.40 -8.64 -17.04
C PRO A 231 -4.33 -9.42 -16.26
N GLY A 232 -4.33 -10.75 -16.37
CA GLY A 232 -3.48 -11.63 -15.57
C GLY A 232 -4.05 -12.06 -14.21
N THR A 233 -5.15 -11.47 -13.75
CA THR A 233 -5.97 -12.06 -12.68
C THR A 233 -6.98 -12.98 -13.34
N ILE A 234 -6.88 -14.29 -13.08
CA ILE A 234 -7.82 -15.31 -13.57
C ILE A 234 -8.37 -16.02 -12.36
N ALA A 235 -9.65 -16.38 -12.42
CA ALA A 235 -10.35 -17.12 -11.37
C ALA A 235 -10.56 -16.29 -10.09
N ASP A 236 -10.73 -17.00 -8.97
CA ASP A 236 -11.20 -16.45 -7.71
C ASP A 236 -10.09 -15.66 -6.99
N THR A 237 -10.30 -14.35 -6.86
CA THR A 237 -9.50 -13.48 -6.02
C THR A 237 -10.11 -13.38 -4.63
N LYS A 238 -9.34 -13.70 -3.58
CA LYS A 238 -9.78 -13.52 -2.19
C LYS A 238 -9.50 -12.10 -1.74
N LEU A 239 -10.54 -11.43 -1.24
CA LEU A 239 -10.41 -10.16 -0.55
C LEU A 239 -10.74 -10.33 0.92
N LEU A 240 -10.08 -9.56 1.76
CA LEU A 240 -10.33 -9.49 3.20
C LEU A 240 -10.59 -8.03 3.58
N ALA A 241 -11.65 -7.80 4.35
CA ALA A 241 -12.00 -6.48 4.88
C ALA A 241 -11.98 -6.50 6.41
N SER A 242 -11.47 -5.44 7.03
CA SER A 242 -11.54 -5.22 8.47
C SER A 242 -11.49 -3.73 8.82
N GLY A 243 -11.75 -3.39 10.08
CA GLY A 243 -11.60 -2.04 10.61
C GLY A 243 -11.13 -2.10 12.07
N PRO A 244 -10.19 -1.24 12.49
CA PRO A 244 -9.60 -1.31 13.82
C PRO A 244 -10.59 -0.97 14.95
N THR A 245 -11.77 -0.44 14.61
CA THR A 245 -12.86 -0.17 15.56
C THR A 245 -14.07 -1.09 15.37
N CYS A 246 -13.93 -2.14 14.57
CA CYS A 246 -14.99 -3.11 14.30
C CYS A 246 -14.57 -4.51 14.77
N LYS A 247 -15.55 -5.28 15.21
CA LYS A 247 -15.38 -6.71 15.47
C LYS A 247 -15.43 -7.50 14.18
N GLY A 248 -14.45 -8.39 14.03
CA GLY A 248 -14.40 -9.40 12.97
C GLY A 248 -13.74 -8.95 11.67
N GLN A 249 -13.71 -9.88 10.73
CA GLN A 249 -13.17 -9.69 9.39
C GLN A 249 -14.12 -10.33 8.39
N LEU A 250 -14.22 -9.77 7.19
CA LEU A 250 -15.09 -10.26 6.14
C LEU A 250 -14.28 -10.70 4.94
N LYS A 251 -14.47 -11.95 4.53
CA LYS A 251 -13.95 -12.48 3.27
C LYS A 251 -14.89 -12.16 2.13
N PHE A 252 -14.34 -11.90 0.95
CA PHE A 252 -15.04 -11.85 -0.33
C PHE A 252 -14.30 -12.69 -1.36
N ILE A 253 -15.03 -13.13 -2.38
CA ILE A 253 -14.49 -13.77 -3.56
C ILE A 253 -14.92 -12.95 -4.77
N VAL A 254 -13.95 -12.56 -5.60
CA VAL A 254 -14.23 -11.96 -6.91
C VAL A 254 -13.66 -12.87 -7.99
N ASN A 255 -14.52 -13.46 -8.81
CA ASN A 255 -14.11 -14.25 -9.95
C ASN A 255 -13.87 -13.33 -11.15
N THR A 256 -12.64 -13.32 -11.65
CA THR A 256 -12.29 -12.54 -12.83
C THR A 256 -12.45 -13.39 -14.08
N THR A 257 -13.31 -12.95 -15.00
CA THR A 257 -13.66 -13.65 -16.25
C THR A 257 -13.08 -12.93 -17.47
N PHE A 258 -12.93 -13.64 -18.59
CA PHE A 258 -12.58 -13.01 -19.86
C PHE A 258 -13.75 -12.26 -20.44
N LYS A 259 -13.43 -11.18 -21.16
CA LYS A 259 -14.38 -10.59 -22.10
C LYS A 259 -14.72 -11.63 -23.16
N LYS A 260 -16.00 -11.99 -23.25
CA LYS A 260 -16.49 -12.91 -24.29
C LYS A 260 -16.43 -12.28 -25.67
#